data_AF-A0A8S1F695-F1
#
_entry.id   AF-A0A8S1F695-F1
#
_cell.length_a   1.000
_cell.length_b   1.000
_cell.length_c   1.000
_cell.angle_alpha   90.00
_cell.angle_beta   90.00
_cell.angle_gamma   90.00
#
_symmetry.space_group_name_H-M   'P 1'
#
loop_
_entity.id
_entity.type
_entity.pdbx_description
1 polymer ?
#
loop_
_entity_poly.entity_id
_entity_poly.type
_entity_poly.pdbx_seq_one_letter_code
_entity_poly.pdbx_strand_id
1 'polypeptide(L)' 'MSPPPTISKQELLSNFDTFVFDADGVLWTGDIPVPGASDWINLLLDDPNKAVFITTNNSTKTLDQYM' A
#
# COMPACT_ATOMS: atom_id res chain seq x y z
N MET A 1 -5.26 -7.67 25.69
CA MET A 1 -4.47 -6.96 24.67
C MET A 1 -5.11 -5.60 24.46
N SER A 2 -4.33 -4.52 24.52
CA SER A 2 -4.84 -3.20 24.15
C SER A 2 -5.20 -3.21 22.65
N PRO A 3 -6.27 -2.52 22.23
CA PRO A 3 -6.55 -2.40 20.80
C PRO A 3 -5.36 -1.72 20.09
N PRO A 4 -5.13 -2.01 18.81
CA PRO A 4 -4.17 -1.24 18.03
C PRO A 4 -4.58 0.24 18.04
N PRO A 5 -3.59 1.16 18.01
CA PRO A 5 -3.88 2.58 17.92
C PRO A 5 -4.70 2.85 16.66
N THR A 6 -5.69 3.73 16.79
CA THR A 6 -6.43 4.24 15.63
C THR A 6 -5.68 5.42 15.05
N ILE A 7 -5.49 5.43 13.74
CA ILE A 7 -4.93 6.56 13.01
C ILE A 7 -5.95 7.00 11.95
N SER A 8 -6.20 8.30 11.85
CA SER A 8 -7.08 8.84 10.82
C SER A 8 -6.37 8.97 9.47
N LYS A 9 -7.15 9.05 8.40
CA LYS A 9 -6.64 9.35 7.05
C LYS A 9 -5.82 10.65 7.02
N GLN A 10 -6.31 11.70 7.67
CA GLN A 10 -5.64 13.00 7.72
C GLN A 10 -4.27 12.90 8.41
N GLU A 11 -4.19 12.18 9.53
CA GLU A 11 -2.91 11.98 10.24
C GLU A 11 -1.91 11.18 9.41
N LEU A 12 -2.37 10.16 8.66
CA LEU A 12 -1.50 9.43 7.73
C LEU A 12 -0.93 10.36 6.65
N LEU A 13 -1.78 11.15 6.01
CA LEU A 13 -1.36 12.03 4.91
C LEU A 13 -0.48 13.19 5.40
N SER A 14 -0.73 13.72 6.59
CA SER A 14 0.02 14.87 7.12
C SER A 14 1.38 14.50 7.71
N ASN A 15 1.51 13.32 8.30
CA ASN A 15 2.66 12.99 9.15
C ASN A 15 3.65 12.00 8.51
N PHE A 16 3.31 11.39 7.38
CA PHE A 16 4.14 10.37 6.74
C PHE A 16 4.34 10.64 5.27
N ASP A 17 5.60 10.61 4.83
CA ASP A 17 5.98 10.85 3.44
C ASP A 17 6.26 9.57 2.67
N THR A 18 6.49 8.45 3.36
CA THR A 18 6.77 7.17 2.72
C THR A 18 5.83 6.11 3.23
N PHE A 19 5.22 5.39 2.28
CA PHE A 19 4.31 4.29 2.55
C PHE A 19 4.89 3.01 1.97
N VAL A 20 4.95 1.98 2.81
CA VAL A 20 5.38 0.64 2.40
C VAL A 20 4.18 -0.28 2.56
N PHE A 21 3.77 -0.90 1.45
CA PHE A 21 2.65 -1.82 1.41
C PHE A 21 3.13 -3.24 1.19
N ASP A 22 2.48 -4.17 1.89
CA ASP A 22 2.45 -5.55 1.46
C ASP A 22 1.59 -5.68 0.17
N ALA A 23 1.71 -6.81 -0.51
CA ALA A 23 1.07 -7.11 -1.78
C ALA A 23 -0.17 -8.00 -1.60
N ASP A 24 0.07 -9.31 -1.42
CA ASP A 24 -0.97 -10.35 -1.40
C ASP A 24 -1.84 -10.22 -0.13
N GLY A 25 -3.14 -10.00 -0.32
CA GLY A 25 -4.11 -9.74 0.75
C GLY A 25 -4.23 -8.27 1.17
N VAL A 26 -3.43 -7.36 0.60
CA VAL A 26 -3.46 -5.93 0.89
C VAL A 26 -3.80 -5.11 -0.35
N LEU A 27 -3.01 -5.23 -1.42
CA LEU A 27 -3.25 -4.53 -2.69
C LEU A 27 -4.05 -5.39 -3.67
N TRP A 28 -3.85 -6.71 -3.65
CA TRP A 28 -4.57 -7.67 -4.48
C TRP A 28 -4.73 -9.01 -3.79
N THR A 29 -5.62 -9.87 -4.29
CA THR A 29 -5.74 -11.28 -3.93
C THR A 29 -5.65 -12.11 -5.19
N GLY A 30 -4.54 -12.83 -5.37
CA GLY A 30 -4.23 -13.44 -6.68
C GLY A 30 -4.06 -12.36 -7.74
N ASP A 31 -4.89 -12.40 -8.78
CA ASP A 31 -4.86 -11.41 -9.87
C ASP A 31 -6.00 -10.37 -9.76
N ILE A 32 -6.70 -10.32 -8.61
CA ILE A 32 -7.84 -9.42 -8.39
C ILE A 32 -7.43 -8.28 -7.44
N PRO A 33 -7.50 -7.00 -7.86
CA PRO A 33 -7.23 -5.87 -6.98
C PRO A 33 -8.21 -5.82 -5.79
N VAL A 34 -7.69 -5.46 -4.61
CA VAL A 34 -8.54 -5.17 -3.46
C VAL A 34 -9.32 -3.87 -3.74
N PRO A 35 -10.65 -3.83 -3.52
CA PRO A 35 -11.45 -2.63 -3.79
C PRO A 35 -10.90 -1.39 -3.07
N GLY A 36 -10.66 -0.32 -3.84
CA GLY A 36 -10.12 0.95 -3.33
C GLY A 36 -8.59 1.00 -3.15
N ALA A 37 -7.87 -0.11 -3.35
CA ALA A 37 -6.41 -0.12 -3.24
C ALA A 37 -5.75 0.79 -4.29
N SER A 38 -6.16 0.66 -5.56
CA SER A 38 -5.64 1.51 -6.65
C SER A 38 -5.94 3.00 -6.41
N ASP A 39 -7.16 3.33 -5.96
CA ASP A 39 -7.54 4.72 -5.64
C ASP A 39 -6.70 5.28 -4.49
N TRP A 40 -6.38 4.45 -3.49
CA TRP A 40 -5.53 4.85 -2.38
C TRP A 40 -4.08 5.10 -2.80
N ILE A 41 -3.51 4.21 -3.63
CA ILE A 41 -2.15 4.40 -4.16
C ILE A 41 -2.10 5.66 -5.03
N ASN A 42 -3.08 5.87 -5.91
CA ASN A 42 -3.15 7.07 -6.74
C ASN A 42 -3.25 8.35 -5.89
N LEU A 43 -4.08 8.36 -4.84
CA LEU A 43 -4.16 9.49 -3.91
C LEU A 43 -2.80 9.84 -3.27
N LEU A 44 -1.99 8.83 -2.94
CA LEU A 44 -0.65 9.08 -2.41
C LEU A 44 0.28 9.62 -3.50
N LEU A 45 0.26 9.03 -4.68
CA LEU A 45 1.13 9.41 -5.80
C LEU A 45 0.77 10.78 -6.42
N ASP A 46 -0.44 11.28 -6.21
CA ASP A 46 -0.86 12.63 -6.60
C ASP A 46 -0.08 13.73 -5.86
N ASP A 47 0.49 13.43 -4.68
CA ASP A 47 1.39 14.33 -3.96
C ASP A 47 2.86 13.96 -4.26
N PRO A 48 3.63 14.84 -4.93
CA PRO A 48 5.01 14.55 -5.33
C PRO A 48 5.97 14.40 -4.14
N ASN A 49 5.56 14.75 -2.93
CA ASN A 49 6.37 14.55 -1.72
C ASN A 49 6.17 13.15 -1.11
N LYS A 50 5.23 12.36 -1.63
CA LYS A 50 4.97 11.00 -1.15
C LYS A 50 5.70 9.96 -1.98
N ALA A 51 6.24 8.95 -1.30
CA ALA A 51 6.86 7.79 -1.91
C ALA A 51 6.07 6.53 -1.52
N VAL A 52 5.89 5.63 -2.49
CA VAL A 52 5.19 4.35 -2.31
C VAL A 52 6.14 3.22 -2.70
N PHE A 53 6.28 2.24 -1.80
CA PHE A 53 7.01 1.01 -2.06
C PHE A 53 6.11 -0.19 -1.82
N ILE A 54 6.23 -1.21 -2.67
CA ILE A 54 5.56 -2.49 -2.48
C ILE A 54 6.62 -3.51 -2.10
N THR A 55 6.44 -4.17 -0.96
CA THR A 55 7.34 -5.21 -0.46
C THR A 55 6.53 -6.47 -0.21
N THR A 56 6.90 -7.58 -0.85
CA THR A 56 6.18 -8.85 -0.73
C THR A 56 7.12 -9.96 -0.25
N ASN A 57 6.59 -10.89 0.55
CA ASN A 57 7.27 -12.13 0.89
C ASN A 57 7.04 -13.25 -0.15
N ASN A 58 6.30 -12.97 -1.23
CA ASN A 58 6.04 -13.91 -2.30
C ASN A 58 7.36 -14.25 -3.03
N SER A 59 7.74 -15.53 -2.94
CA SER A 59 8.99 -16.05 -3.48
C SER A 59 8.81 -16.79 -4.82
N THR A 60 7.61 -16.75 -5.39
CA THR A 60 7.23 -17.52 -6.59
C THR A 60 7.18 -16.69 -7.87
N LYS A 61 7.13 -15.36 -7.76
CA LYS A 61 7.09 -14.42 -8.88
C LYS A 61 8.30 -13.48 -8.85
N THR A 62 8.91 -13.23 -10.00
CA THR A 62 9.94 -12.20 -10.20
C THR A 62 9.31 -10.81 -10.35
N LEU A 63 10.12 -9.75 -10.29
CA LEU A 63 9.64 -8.39 -10.54
C LEU A 63 8.96 -8.23 -11.91
N ASP A 64 9.56 -8.79 -12.96
CA ASP A 64 9.01 -8.74 -14.32
C ASP A 64 7.66 -9.48 -14.45
N GLN A 65 7.36 -10.44 -13.57
CA GLN A 65 6.08 -11.14 -13.57
C GLN A 65 4.96 -10.35 -12.87
N TYR A 66 5.29 -9.25 -12.18
CA TYR A 66 4.32 -8.32 -11.58
C TYR A 66 4.06 -7.07 -12.42
N MET A 67 4.91 -6.79 -13.41
CA MET A 67 4.80 -5.65 -14.33
C MET A 67 3.99 -6.03 -15.58
#